data_AF-E7C4W8-F1
#
_entry.id   AF-E7C4W8-F1
#
_cell.length_a   1.000
_cell.length_b   1.000
_cell.length_c   1.000
_cell.angle_alpha   90.00
_cell.angle_beta   90.00
_cell.angle_gamma   90.00
#
_symmetry.space_group_name_H-M   'P 1'
#
loop_
_entity.id
_entity.type
_entity.pdbx_description
1 polymer ?
#
loop_
_entity_poly.entity_id
_entity_poly.type
_entity_poly.pdbx_seq_one_letter_code
_entity_poly.pdbx_strand_id
1 'polypeptide(L)' 'FSAVPFPVDVWIERALQQLYFPKHRPSAKQLRKFADTHFGPYAGFAQQYLFHHARVHLKL' A
#
# COMPACT_ATOMS: atom_id res chain seq x y z
N PHE A 1 8.61 15.98 2.56
CA PHE A 1 8.83 14.83 1.65
C PHE A 1 9.53 13.76 2.45
N SER A 2 8.89 12.61 2.68
CA SER A 2 9.58 11.50 3.35
C SER A 2 10.70 11.04 2.41
N ALA A 3 11.95 11.12 2.85
CA ALA A 3 13.12 10.84 2.02
C ALA A 3 13.31 9.35 1.71
N VAL A 4 12.44 8.50 2.28
CA VAL A 4 12.49 7.03 2.14
C VAL A 4 11.25 6.57 1.37
N PRO A 5 11.40 5.83 0.27
CA PRO A 5 10.27 5.31 -0.51
C PRO A 5 9.44 4.34 0.32
N PHE A 6 8.11 4.39 0.14
CA PHE A 6 7.17 3.51 0.81
C PHE A 6 7.47 2.04 0.44
N PRO A 7 7.76 1.16 1.41
CA PRO A 7 7.97 -0.26 1.14
C PRO A 7 6.63 -0.94 0.87
N VAL A 8 6.28 -1.04 -0.41
CA VAL A 8 5.23 -1.88 -0.97
C VAL A 8 5.82 -3.27 -1.25
N ASP A 9 5.46 -4.26 -0.44
CA ASP A 9 5.66 -5.69 -0.70
C ASP A 9 4.41 -6.32 -1.32
N VAL A 10 4.44 -7.61 -1.64
CA VAL A 10 3.33 -8.33 -2.32
C VAL A 10 2.00 -8.22 -1.54
N TRP A 11 2.04 -8.14 -0.21
CA TRP A 11 0.82 -8.06 0.62
C TRP A 11 0.25 -6.65 0.62
N ILE A 12 1.11 -5.65 0.68
CA ILE A 12 0.69 -4.26 0.53
C ILE A 12 0.16 -4.00 -0.88
N GLU A 13 0.76 -4.57 -1.93
CA GLU A 13 0.21 -4.47 -3.30
C GLU A 13 -1.20 -5.03 -3.37
N ARG A 14 -1.43 -6.22 -2.79
CA ARG A 14 -2.77 -6.84 -2.72
C ARG A 14 -3.76 -5.98 -1.94
N ALA A 15 -3.35 -5.45 -0.79
CA ALA A 15 -4.20 -4.57 0.01
C ALA A 15 -4.55 -3.28 -0.76
N LEU A 16 -3.59 -2.66 -1.44
CA LEU A 16 -3.83 -1.47 -2.25
C LEU A 16 -4.76 -1.77 -3.43
N GLN A 17 -4.55 -2.88 -4.13
CA GLN A 17 -5.43 -3.29 -5.23
C GLN A 17 -6.86 -3.53 -4.75
N GLN A 18 -7.07 -4.20 -3.62
CA GLN A 18 -8.42 -4.48 -3.12
C GLN A 18 -9.11 -3.24 -2.55
N LEU A 19 -8.40 -2.41 -1.79
CA LEU A 19 -9.00 -1.30 -1.05
C LEU A 19 -9.13 -0.03 -1.90
N TYR A 20 -8.17 0.26 -2.77
CA TYR A 20 -8.10 1.52 -3.51
C TYR A 20 -8.35 1.36 -5.01
N PHE A 21 -8.15 0.16 -5.55
CA PHE A 21 -8.31 -0.11 -6.99
C PHE A 21 -9.19 -1.33 -7.28
N PRO A 22 -10.39 -1.48 -6.69
CA PRO A 22 -11.19 -2.71 -6.84
C PRO A 22 -11.59 -3.05 -8.28
N LYS A 23 -11.59 -2.06 -9.18
CA LYS A 23 -11.97 -2.20 -10.60
C LYS A 23 -10.80 -2.09 -11.57
N HIS A 24 -9.58 -1.88 -11.06
CA HIS A 24 -8.39 -1.64 -11.89
C HIS A 24 -7.20 -2.40 -11.33
N ARG A 25 -6.26 -2.80 -12.20
CA ARG A 25 -5.01 -3.42 -11.76
C ARG A 25 -3.83 -2.55 -12.18
N PRO A 26 -3.47 -1.53 -11.38
CA PRO A 26 -2.28 -0.73 -11.64
C PRO A 26 -1.03 -1.61 -11.54
N SER A 27 -0.01 -1.27 -12.34
CA SER A 27 1.30 -1.89 -12.21
C SER A 27 1.92 -1.61 -10.83
N ALA A 28 2.87 -2.44 -10.40
CA ALA A 28 3.61 -2.25 -9.15
C ALA A 28 4.25 -0.84 -9.05
N LYS A 29 4.78 -0.31 -10.16
CA LYS A 29 5.33 1.05 -10.23
C LYS A 29 4.27 2.12 -9.96
N GLN A 30 3.06 1.95 -10.48
CA GLN A 30 1.94 2.88 -10.24
C GLN A 30 1.45 2.78 -8.79
N LEU A 31 1.38 1.57 -8.22
CA LEU A 31 1.03 1.39 -6.80
C LEU A 31 2.04 2.02 -5.86
N ARG A 32 3.35 1.88 -6.15
CA ARG A 32 4.42 2.55 -5.40
C ARG A 32 4.24 4.07 -5.41
N LYS A 33 4.12 4.64 -6.61
CA LYS A 33 3.93 6.10 -6.78
C LYS A 33 2.67 6.57 -6.06
N PHE A 34 1.58 5.81 -6.17
CA PHE A 34 0.35 6.09 -5.44
C PHE A 34 0.60 6.13 -3.93
N ALA A 35 1.18 5.08 -3.35
CA ALA A 35 1.44 4.98 -1.92
C ALA A 35 2.35 6.11 -1.41
N ASP A 36 3.42 6.43 -2.14
CA ASP A 36 4.33 7.53 -1.80
C ASP A 36 3.60 8.88 -1.77
N THR A 37 2.73 9.14 -2.74
CA THR A 37 1.97 10.40 -2.81
C THR A 37 0.78 10.47 -1.86
N HIS A 38 0.09 9.35 -1.67
CA HIS A 38 -1.18 9.31 -0.94
C HIS A 38 -0.95 9.29 0.57
N PHE A 39 0.03 8.51 1.05
CA PHE A 39 0.35 8.44 2.46
C PHE A 39 1.41 9.46 2.88
N GLY A 40 2.34 9.81 1.99
CA GLY A 40 3.29 10.90 2.18
C GLY A 40 4.02 10.82 3.54
N PRO A 41 3.97 11.86 4.38
CA PRO A 41 4.59 11.83 5.72
C PRO A 41 4.06 10.74 6.66
N TYR A 42 2.85 10.23 6.42
CA TYR A 42 2.20 9.20 7.24
C TYR A 42 2.43 7.78 6.70
N ALA A 43 3.34 7.62 5.75
CA ALA A 43 3.69 6.33 5.13
C ALA A 43 3.90 5.21 6.15
N GLY A 44 4.67 5.46 7.21
CA GLY A 44 4.92 4.44 8.25
C GLY A 44 3.66 3.97 8.97
N PHE A 45 2.76 4.90 9.32
CA PHE A 45 1.48 4.55 9.95
C PHE A 45 0.60 3.76 8.98
N ALA A 46 0.44 4.25 7.75
CA ALA A 46 -0.36 3.57 6.74
C ALA A 46 0.14 2.14 6.48
N GLN A 47 1.45 1.94 6.45
CA GLN A 47 2.04 0.61 6.31
C GLN A 47 1.61 -0.34 7.44
N GLN A 48 1.65 0.11 8.70
CA GLN A 48 1.23 -0.71 9.85
C GLN A 48 -0.26 -1.10 9.77
N TYR A 49 -1.14 -0.16 9.41
CA TYR A 49 -2.57 -0.43 9.24
C TYR A 49 -2.86 -1.35 8.07
N LEU A 50 -2.21 -1.14 6.92
CA LEU A 50 -2.35 -2.01 5.76
C LEU A 50 -1.85 -3.43 6.04
N PHE A 51 -0.74 -3.58 6.77
CA PHE A 51 -0.23 -4.87 7.17
C PHE A 51 -1.17 -5.57 8.15
N HIS A 52 -1.69 -4.85 9.15
CA HIS A 52 -2.69 -5.40 10.07
C HIS A 52 -3.95 -5.87 9.32
N HIS A 53 -4.48 -5.03 8.43
CA HIS A 53 -5.62 -5.38 7.59
C HIS A 53 -5.33 -6.61 6.71
N ALA A 54 -4.14 -6.67 6.08
CA ALA A 54 -3.73 -7.81 5.29
C ALA A 54 -3.70 -9.11 6.12
N ARG A 55 -3.18 -9.05 7.35
CA ARG A 55 -3.17 -10.21 8.26
C ARG A 55 -4.56 -10.69 8.63
N VAL A 56 -5.45 -9.77 8.97
CA VAL A 56 -6.79 -10.11 9.46
C VAL A 56 -7.72 -10.55 8.32
N HIS A 57 -7.63 -9.91 7.15
CA HIS A 57 -8.63 -10.06 6.09
C HIS A 57 -8.12 -10.74 4.81
N LEU A 58 -6.81 -10.73 4.53
CA LEU A 58 -6.24 -11.30 3.31
C LEU A 58 -5.61 -12.69 3.52
N LYS A 59 -5.71 -13.23 4.75
CA LYS A 59 -5.05 -14.48 5.19
C LYS A 59 -3.58 -14.51 4.76
N LEU A 60 -2.76 -13.85 5.56
CA LEU A 60 -1.31 -14.08 5.60
C LEU A 60 -1.00 -15.45 6.23
#